data_AF-A0A7C2TY89-F1
#
_entry.id   AF-A0A7C2TY89-F1
#
_cell.length_a   1.000
_cell.length_b   1.000
_cell.length_c   1.000
_cell.angle_alpha   90.00
_cell.angle_beta   90.00
_cell.angle_gamma   90.00
#
_symmetry.space_group_name_H-M   'P 1'
#
loop_
_entity.id
_entity.type
_entity.pdbx_description
1 polymer ?
#
loop_
_entity_poly.entity_id
_entity_poly.type
_entity_poly.pdbx_seq_one_letter_code
_entity_poly.pdbx_strand_id
1 'polypeptide(L)' 'MLTTQLPVGKKSLRYITSNGKKQAVILDIDQLQQIERTIEDLQDALTYERAKRQATGFITLENFKKELRRIGKL' A
#
# COMPACT_ATOMS: atom_id res chain seq x y z
N MET A 1 -23.02 9.41 -3.36
CA MET A 1 -21.97 9.88 -2.43
C MET A 1 -20.99 8.73 -2.24
N LEU A 2 -19.72 8.90 -2.63
CA LEU A 2 -18.68 7.90 -2.42
C LEU A 2 -18.16 8.06 -0.99
N THR A 3 -18.57 7.16 -0.09
CA THR A 3 -18.11 7.13 1.30
C THR A 3 -16.90 6.21 1.36
N THR A 4 -15.70 6.75 1.22
CA THR A 4 -14.47 6.02 1.52
C THR A 4 -14.39 5.87 3.04
N GLN A 5 -14.64 4.65 3.53
CA GLN A 5 -14.47 4.31 4.94
C GLN A 5 -12.98 4.22 5.25
N LEU A 6 -12.47 5.15 6.07
CA LEU A 6 -11.14 5.00 6.63
C LEU A 6 -11.17 3.84 7.64
N PRO A 7 -10.10 3.04 7.76
CA PRO A 7 -10.01 1.91 8.69
C PRO A 7 -9.91 2.34 10.18
N VAL A 8 -10.29 3.57 10.51
CA VAL A 8 -10.61 4.00 11.87
C VAL A 8 -12.07 3.63 12.15
N GLY A 9 -12.29 2.37 12.51
CA GLY A 9 -13.63 1.78 12.60
C GLY A 9 -14.64 2.66 13.36
N LYS A 10 -15.86 2.81 12.81
CA LYS A 10 -17.07 3.52 13.35
C LYS A 10 -16.86 4.67 14.37
N LYS A 11 -15.74 5.39 14.38
CA LYS A 11 -15.48 6.44 15.38
C LYS A 11 -15.80 7.80 14.80
N SER A 12 -16.52 8.61 15.58
CA SER A 12 -16.96 9.94 15.17
C SER A 12 -15.76 10.84 14.93
N LEU A 13 -15.57 11.25 13.67
CA LEU A 13 -14.60 12.28 13.32
C LEU A 13 -15.20 13.64 13.69
N ARG A 14 -14.49 14.41 14.50
CA ARG A 14 -14.83 15.81 14.79
C ARG A 14 -14.23 16.68 13.69
N TYR A 15 -14.99 17.66 13.21
CA TYR A 15 -14.56 18.55 12.12
C TYR A 15 -14.57 20.00 12.57
N ILE A 16 -13.59 20.77 12.13
CA ILE A 16 -13.65 22.24 12.17
C ILE A 16 -14.29 22.71 10.87
N THR A 17 -15.40 23.43 10.99
CA THR A 17 -16.15 23.97 9.85
C THR A 17 -16.02 25.49 9.81
N SER A 18 -15.73 26.02 8.62
CA SER A 18 -15.76 27.46 8.34
C SER A 18 -16.57 27.69 7.05
N ASN A 19 -17.45 28.68 7.06
CA ASN A 19 -18.36 28.98 5.94
C ASN A 19 -19.15 27.75 5.45
N GLY A 20 -19.59 26.88 6.38
CA GLY A 20 -20.33 25.65 6.07
C GLY A 20 -19.49 24.53 5.43
N LYS A 21 -18.18 24.72 5.26
CA LYS A 21 -17.27 23.73 4.70
C LYS A 21 -16.37 23.14 5.78
N LYS A 22 -16.18 21.82 5.75
CA LYS A 22 -15.22 21.12 6.61
C LYS A 22 -13.80 21.48 6.16
N GLN A 23 -13.00 22.07 7.05
CA GLN A 23 -11.63 22.50 6.76
C GLN A 23 -10.57 21.65 7.44
N ALA A 24 -10.87 21.13 8.64
CA ALA A 24 -9.95 20.29 9.39
C ALA A 24 -10.69 19.16 10.11
N VAL A 25 -9.93 18.14 10.51
CA VAL A 25 -10.38 17.05 11.37
C VAL A 25 -9.61 17.14 12.68
N ILE A 26 -10.33 16.95 13.78
CA ILE A 26 -9.75 16.79 15.12
C ILE A 26 -9.70 15.28 15.40
N LEU A 27 -8.50 14.78 15.64
CA LEU A 27 -8.23 13.39 16.01
C LEU A 27 -7.58 13.37 17.38
N ASP A 28 -7.91 12.34 18.17
CA ASP A 28 -7.12 12.02 19.35
C ASP A 28 -5.76 11.42 18.90
N ILE A 29 -4.70 11.62 19.69
CA ILE A 29 -3.33 11.21 19.31
C ILE A 29 -3.28 9.71 18.97
N ASP A 30 -3.95 8.87 19.77
CA ASP A 30 -3.99 7.42 19.55
C ASP A 30 -4.62 7.06 18.19
N GLN A 31 -5.59 7.85 17.73
CA GLN A 31 -6.23 7.64 16.43
C GLN A 31 -5.29 8.03 15.29
N LEU A 32 -4.57 9.13 15.44
CA LEU A 32 -3.56 9.55 14.47
C LEU A 32 -2.49 8.47 14.31
N GLN A 33 -1.93 8.00 15.43
CA GLN A 33 -0.92 6.93 15.42
C GLN A 33 -1.45 5.63 14.79
N GLN A 34 -2.72 5.29 15.02
CA GLN A 34 -3.30 4.10 14.42
C GLN A 34 -3.45 4.23 12.89
N ILE A 35 -3.80 5.42 12.41
CA ILE A 35 -3.87 5.71 10.97
C ILE A 35 -2.47 5.60 10.37
N GLU A 36 -1.47 6.19 11.01
CA GLU A 36 -0.07 6.13 10.56
C GLU A 36 0.43 4.69 10.45
N ARG A 37 0.27 3.89 11.50
CA ARG A 37 0.60 2.45 11.48
C ARG A 37 -0.09 1.70 10.34
N THR A 38 -1.38 1.98 10.13
CA THR A 38 -2.13 1.33 9.04
C THR A 38 -1.59 1.72 7.66
N ILE A 39 -1.16 2.97 7.49
CA ILE A 39 -0.55 3.43 6.24
C ILE A 39 0.79 2.72 6.01
N GLU A 40 1.61 2.60 7.04
CA GLU A 40 2.90 1.87 6.99
C GLU A 40 2.68 0.41 6.59
N ASP A 41 1.77 -0.30 7.26
CA ASP A 41 1.43 -1.70 6.95
C ASP A 41 1.00 -1.87 5.47
N LEU A 42 0.20 -0.94 4.95
CA LEU A 42 -0.24 -0.96 3.56
C LEU A 42 0.89 -0.67 2.57
N GLN A 43 1.82 0.21 2.91
CA GLN A 43 3.01 0.50 2.10
C GLN A 43 3.94 -0.72 2.04
N ASP A 44 4.11 -1.41 3.17
CA ASP A 44 4.89 -2.64 3.24
C ASP A 44 4.26 -3.76 2.41
N ALA A 45 2.94 -3.95 2.54
CA ALA A 45 2.20 -4.91 1.72
C ALA A 45 2.32 -4.62 0.22
N LEU A 46 2.25 -3.34 -0.17
CA LEU A 46 2.43 -2.92 -1.56
C LEU A 46 3.86 -3.19 -2.04
N THR A 47 4.86 -2.93 -1.19
CA THR A 47 6.26 -3.19 -1.49
C THR A 47 6.51 -4.68 -1.66
N TYR A 48 5.94 -5.51 -0.78
CA TYR A 48 5.98 -6.96 -0.90
C TYR A 48 5.34 -7.45 -2.20
N GLU A 49 4.14 -6.97 -2.56
CA GLU A 49 3.48 -7.35 -3.80
C GLU A 49 4.28 -6.92 -5.04
N ARG A 50 4.93 -5.74 -4.99
CA ARG A 50 5.86 -5.32 -6.05
C ARG A 50 7.07 -6.23 -6.14
N ALA A 51 7.70 -6.56 -5.00
CA ALA A 51 8.82 -7.48 -4.95
C ALA A 51 8.45 -8.87 -5.47
N LYS A 52 7.26 -9.37 -5.13
CA LYS A 52 6.71 -10.63 -5.63
C LYS A 52 6.45 -10.63 -7.13
N ARG A 53 5.98 -9.51 -7.70
CA ARG A 53 5.82 -9.35 -9.16
C ARG A 53 7.17 -9.22 -9.87
N GLN A 54 8.13 -8.54 -9.25
CA GLN A 54 9.48 -8.33 -9.77
C GLN A 54 10.39 -9.55 -9.62
N ALA A 55 10.11 -10.40 -8.64
CA ALA A 55 10.57 -11.77 -8.60
C ALA A 55 9.90 -12.48 -9.79
N THR A 56 10.44 -12.23 -10.98
CA THR A 56 10.15 -12.99 -12.19
C THR A 56 10.23 -14.45 -11.78
N GLY A 57 9.09 -15.15 -11.91
CA GLY A 57 8.94 -16.52 -11.43
C GLY A 57 10.19 -17.31 -11.83
N PHE A 58 10.84 -17.92 -10.84
CA PHE A 58 12.11 -18.62 -10.99
C PHE A 58 12.13 -19.38 -12.33
N ILE A 59 12.92 -18.90 -13.29
CA ILE A 59 13.15 -19.66 -14.51
C ILE A 59 13.93 -20.90 -14.11
N THR A 60 13.44 -22.07 -14.50
CA THR A 60 14.16 -23.31 -14.27
C THR A 60 15.56 -23.20 -14.88
N LEU A 61 16.55 -23.85 -14.26
CA LEU A 61 17.93 -23.84 -14.76
C LEU A 61 18.00 -24.25 -16.24
N GLU A 62 17.11 -25.12 -16.69
CA GLU A 62 17.00 -25.53 -18.09
C GLU A 62 16.49 -24.42 -19.01
N ASN A 63 15.46 -23.67 -18.60
CA ASN A 63 14.98 -22.53 -19.36
C ASN A 63 16.04 -21.42 -19.42
N PHE A 64 16.74 -21.18 -18.31
CA PHE A 64 17.88 -20.26 -18.28
C PHE A 64 19.02 -20.70 -19.22
N LYS A 65 19.40 -21.98 -19.21
CA LYS A 65 20.41 -22.52 -20.15
C LYS A 65 19.99 -22.41 -21.61
N LYS A 66 18.71 -22.63 -21.91
CA LYS A 66 18.15 -22.44 -23.27
C LYS A 66 18.25 -20.98 -23.72
N GLU A 67 17.93 -20.04 -22.84
CA GLU A 67 18.09 -18.61 -23.16
C GLU A 67 19.55 -18.23 -23.38
N LEU A 68 20.47 -18.71 -22.54
CA LEU A 68 21.91 -18.43 -22.69
C LEU A 68 22.49 -18.95 -24.00
N ARG A 69 22.10 -20.15 -24.45
CA ARG A 69 22.45 -20.68 -25.76
C ARG A 69 21.87 -19.84 -26.90
N ARG A 70 20.62 -19.39 -26.77
CA ARG A 70 19.95 -18.54 -27.78
C ARG A 70 20.68 -17.21 -27.99
N ILE A 71 21.25 -16.64 -26.93
CA ILE A 71 22.01 -15.37 -26.99
C ILE A 71 23.52 -15.57 -27.18
N GLY A 72 23.97 -16.81 -27.44
CA GLY A 72 25.37 -17.13 -27.73
C GLY A 72 26.34 -16.92 -26.55
N LYS A 73 25.84 -16.94 -25.32
CA LYS A 73 26.67 -16.80 -24.10
C LYS A 73 27.01 -18.14 -23.43
N LEU A 74 26.58 -19.25 -24.04
CA LEU A 74 26.81 -20.61 -23.56
C LEU A 74 26.79 -21.61 -24.72
#